data_AF-A0A2X0VKY9-F1
#
_entry.id   AF-A0A2X0VKY9-F1
#
_cell.length_a   1.000
_cell.length_b   1.000
_cell.length_c   1.000
_cell.angle_alpha   90.00
_cell.angle_beta   90.00
_cell.angle_gamma   90.00
#
_symmetry.space_group_name_H-M   'P 1'
#
loop_
_entity.id
_entity.type
_entity.pdbx_description
1 polymer ?
#
loop_
_entity_poly.entity_id
_entity_poly.type
_entity_poly.pdbx_seq_one_letter_code
_entity_poly.pdbx_strand_id
1 'polypeptide(L)'
;MKNFLRNLKQLLISIDQVLMCFIGLLISMFKHDYKCYADMTISANAWRLNQKGYWYGKALRIFIDLLFSPFGKNHCQQAWESEVNKAHLPTDFKGKN
;
A
#
# COMPACT_ATOMS: atom_id res chain seq x y z
N MET A 1 -13.35 6.67 -21.43
CA MET A 1 -13.34 6.93 -19.96
C MET A 1 -12.77 5.78 -19.12
N LYS A 2 -13.13 4.50 -19.37
CA LYS A 2 -12.62 3.35 -18.59
C LYS A 2 -11.09 3.27 -18.52
N ASN A 3 -10.38 3.47 -19.65
CA ASN A 3 -8.91 3.49 -19.67
C ASN A 3 -8.31 4.66 -18.89
N PHE A 4 -8.94 5.84 -18.95
CA PHE A 4 -8.50 7.02 -18.19
C PHE A 4 -8.59 6.76 -16.68
N LEU A 5 -9.74 6.27 -16.19
CA LEU A 5 -9.92 5.96 -14.77
C LEU A 5 -8.94 4.86 -14.30
N ARG A 6 -8.70 3.84 -15.13
CA ARG A 6 -7.69 2.81 -14.85
C ARG A 6 -6.30 3.42 -14.72
N ASN A 7 -5.88 4.25 -15.68
CA ASN A 7 -4.55 4.86 -15.66
C ASN A 7 -4.40 5.87 -14.52
N LEU A 8 -5.46 6.61 -14.19
CA LEU A 8 -5.49 7.47 -13.01
C LEU A 8 -5.30 6.67 -11.72
N LYS A 9 -6.00 5.53 -11.59
CA LYS A 9 -5.79 4.61 -10.45
C LYS A 9 -4.35 4.11 -10.38
N GLN A 10 -3.75 3.72 -11.50
CA GLN A 10 -2.34 3.31 -11.56
C GLN A 10 -1.39 4.42 -11.12
N LEU A 11 -1.63 5.66 -11.57
CA LEU A 11 -0.84 6.83 -11.16
C LEU A 11 -0.93 7.03 -9.64
N LEU A 12 -2.14 7.00 -9.07
CA LEU A 12 -2.33 7.16 -7.63
C LEU A 12 -1.63 6.05 -6.82
N ILE A 13 -1.70 4.80 -7.28
CA ILE A 13 -0.97 3.67 -6.66
C ILE A 13 0.54 3.90 -6.72
N SER A 14 1.06 4.29 -7.89
CA SER A 14 2.51 4.52 -8.03
C SER A 14 3.02 5.67 -7.15
N ILE A 15 2.21 6.71 -6.95
CA ILE A 15 2.57 7.82 -6.05
C ILE A 15 2.67 7.30 -4.61
N ASP A 16 1.70 6.50 -4.15
CA ASP A 16 1.72 5.88 -2.82
C ASP A 16 2.95 4.97 -2.64
N GLN A 17 3.25 4.12 -3.63
CA GLN A 17 4.44 3.24 -3.62
C GLN A 17 5.76 4.04 -3.58
N VAL A 18 5.85 5.15 -4.31
CA VAL A 18 7.00 6.06 -4.25
C VAL A 18 7.13 6.68 -2.86
N LEU A 19 6.04 7.15 -2.27
CA LEU A 19 6.04 7.70 -0.92
C LEU A 19 6.45 6.64 0.12
N MET A 20 5.95 5.40 -0.01
CA MET A 20 6.34 4.29 0.86
C MET A 20 7.85 4.02 0.78
N CYS A 21 8.41 3.98 -0.44
CA CYS A 21 9.84 3.79 -0.64
C CYS A 21 10.67 4.94 -0.08
N PHE A 22 10.21 6.18 -0.29
CA PHE A 22 10.87 7.37 0.23
C PHE A 22 10.89 7.38 1.76
N ILE A 23 9.75 7.12 2.40
CA ILE A 23 9.66 6.97 3.87
C ILE A 23 10.55 5.83 4.34
N GLY A 24 10.54 4.69 3.65
CA GLY A 24 11.39 3.55 3.98
C GLY A 24 12.88 3.87 3.90
N LEU A 25 13.30 4.63 2.90
CA LEU A 25 14.67 5.13 2.77
C LEU A 25 15.04 6.01 3.98
N LEU A 26 14.19 6.99 4.32
CA LEU A 26 14.44 7.87 5.47
C LEU A 26 14.51 7.10 6.79
N ILE A 27 13.61 6.12 7.02
CA ILE A 27 13.65 5.27 8.21
C ILE A 27 14.95 4.45 8.23
N SER A 28 15.37 3.91 7.09
CA SER A 28 16.57 3.07 6.99
C SER A 28 17.87 3.81 7.34
N MET A 29 17.89 5.14 7.24
CA MET A 29 19.03 5.98 7.67
C MET A 29 19.24 5.93 9.19
N PHE A 30 18.16 5.72 9.97
CA PHE A 30 18.21 5.67 11.44
C PHE A 30 18.01 4.24 11.99
N LYS A 31 17.42 3.36 11.19
CA LYS A 31 17.09 1.98 11.54
C LYS A 31 17.49 1.03 10.40
N HIS A 32 18.74 0.60 10.42
CA HIS A 32 19.38 -0.13 9.32
C HIS A 32 18.75 -1.50 8.99
N ASP A 33 17.97 -2.11 9.88
CA ASP A 33 17.26 -3.38 9.64
C ASP A 33 15.87 -3.18 9.00
N TYR A 34 15.46 -1.94 8.73
CA TYR A 34 14.17 -1.65 8.10
C TYR A 34 14.16 -2.02 6.62
N LYS A 35 13.25 -2.93 6.23
CA LYS A 35 13.05 -3.37 4.84
C LYS A 35 11.77 -2.78 4.26
N CYS A 36 11.92 -2.08 3.13
CA CYS A 36 10.84 -1.59 2.30
C CYS A 36 10.76 -2.39 0.99
N TYR A 37 9.56 -2.48 0.39
CA TYR A 37 9.33 -3.13 -0.89
C TYR A 37 8.67 -2.14 -1.84
N ALA A 38 9.13 -2.08 -3.09
CA ALA A 38 8.63 -1.14 -4.09
C ALA A 38 7.17 -1.38 -4.46
N ASP A 39 6.70 -2.62 -4.39
CA ASP A 39 5.33 -3.01 -4.74
C ASP A 39 4.37 -2.94 -3.54
N MET A 40 4.65 -2.07 -2.56
CA MET A 40 3.85 -1.97 -1.35
C MET A 40 3.43 -0.53 -1.13
N THR A 41 2.12 -0.29 -1.05
CA THR A 41 1.53 0.98 -0.61
C THR A 41 1.66 1.20 0.90
N ILE A 42 1.59 2.46 1.35
CA ILE A 42 1.54 2.84 2.76
C ILE A 42 0.31 2.19 3.43
N SER A 43 -0.84 2.23 2.75
CA SER A 43 -2.08 1.61 3.22
C SER A 43 -1.94 0.10 3.45
N ALA A 44 -1.36 -0.63 2.49
CA ALA A 44 -1.10 -2.07 2.63
C ALA A 44 -0.07 -2.36 3.74
N ASN A 45 0.98 -1.54 3.85
CA ASN A 45 1.98 -1.70 4.91
C ASN A 45 1.41 -1.44 6.31
N ALA A 46 0.51 -0.46 6.47
CA ALA A 46 -0.17 -0.19 7.73
C ALA A 46 -0.99 -1.40 8.20
N TRP A 47 -1.75 -2.01 7.29
CA TRP A 47 -2.46 -3.25 7.57
C TRP A 47 -1.48 -4.38 7.95
N ARG A 48 -0.44 -4.61 7.15
CA ARG A 48 0.57 -5.64 7.41
C ARG A 48 1.24 -5.50 8.78
N LEU A 49 1.61 -4.28 9.16
CA LEU A 49 2.24 -3.99 10.45
C LEU A 49 1.26 -4.20 11.61
N ASN A 50 0.00 -3.82 11.44
CA ASN A 50 -1.06 -4.13 12.40
C ASN A 50 -1.22 -5.64 12.61
N GLN A 51 -1.23 -6.43 11.52
CA GLN A 51 -1.30 -7.90 11.61
C GLN A 51 -0.09 -8.54 12.28
N LYS A 52 1.09 -7.89 12.20
CA LYS A 52 2.30 -8.30 12.92
C LYS A 52 2.32 -7.91 14.41
N GLY A 53 1.27 -7.24 14.90
CA GLY A 53 1.15 -6.82 16.31
C GLY A 53 1.88 -5.52 16.65
N TYR A 54 2.37 -4.77 15.65
CA TYR A 54 3.03 -3.49 15.91
C TYR A 54 2.00 -2.39 16.22
N TRP A 55 2.14 -1.77 17.40
CA TRP A 55 1.22 -0.71 17.85
C TRP A 55 1.16 0.49 16.89
N TYR A 56 2.29 0.89 16.30
CA TYR A 56 2.35 1.99 15.35
C TYR A 56 1.67 1.63 14.02
N GLY A 57 1.67 0.35 13.63
CA GLY A 57 0.90 -0.16 12.50
C GLY A 57 -0.59 -0.03 12.74
N LYS A 58 -1.06 -0.38 13.95
CA LYS A 58 -2.47 -0.20 14.35
C LYS A 58 -2.90 1.27 14.31
N ALA A 59 -2.08 2.16 14.86
CA ALA A 59 -2.36 3.60 14.87
C ALA A 59 -2.43 4.16 13.43
N LEU A 60 -1.45 3.83 12.59
CA LEU A 60 -1.41 4.25 11.19
C LEU A 60 -2.61 3.71 10.40
N ARG A 61 -2.99 2.44 10.61
CA ARG A 61 -4.17 1.84 9.97
C ARG A 61 -5.43 2.62 10.30
N ILE A 62 -5.68 2.92 11.58
CA ILE A 62 -6.87 3.66 12.01
C ILE A 62 -6.87 5.06 11.39
N PHE A 63 -5.74 5.75 11.39
CA PHE A 63 -5.62 7.08 10.80
C PHE A 63 -5.96 7.08 9.30
N ILE A 64 -5.38 6.15 8.53
CA ILE A 64 -5.60 6.05 7.09
C ILE A 64 -7.05 5.61 6.79
N ASP A 65 -7.57 4.61 7.50
CA ASP A 65 -8.96 4.17 7.30
C ASP A 65 -9.98 5.28 7.60
N LEU A 66 -9.70 6.15 8.58
CA LEU A 66 -10.53 7.32 8.86
C LEU A 66 -10.41 8.38 7.75
N LEU A 67 -9.20 8.65 7.26
CA LEU A 67 -8.96 9.60 6.16
C LEU A 67 -9.69 9.18 4.89
N PHE A 68 -9.70 7.88 4.59
CA PHE A 68 -10.36 7.32 3.41
C PHE A 68 -11.80 6.85 3.66
N SER A 69 -12.35 7.08 4.85
CA SER A 69 -13.73 6.68 5.18
C SER A 69 -14.82 7.22 4.24
N PRO A 70 -14.70 8.42 3.62
CA PRO A 70 -15.66 8.87 2.62
C PRO A 70 -15.67 8.04 1.33
N PHE A 71 -14.60 7.28 1.07
CA PHE A 71 -14.41 6.47 -0.14
C PHE A 71 -14.68 4.98 0.07
N GLY A 72 -14.94 4.54 1.30
CA GLY A 72 -15.24 3.14 1.63
C GLY A 72 -14.80 2.76 3.03
N LYS A 73 -15.12 1.52 3.44
CA LYS A 73 -14.69 0.94 4.73
C LYS A 73 -13.47 0.04 4.54
N ASN A 74 -12.60 -0.06 5.55
CA ASN A 74 -11.42 -0.94 5.56
C ASN A 74 -10.47 -0.70 4.37
N HIS A 75 -10.15 0.56 4.09
CA HIS A 75 -9.26 0.96 2.99
C HIS A 75 -7.90 0.26 3.05
N CYS A 76 -7.27 0.21 4.23
CA CYS A 76 -5.97 -0.44 4.41
C CYS A 76 -6.03 -1.96 4.14
N GLN A 77 -7.12 -2.62 4.54
CA GLN A 77 -7.32 -4.04 4.26
C GLN A 77 -7.45 -4.31 2.76
N GLN A 78 -8.27 -3.52 2.07
CA GLN A 78 -8.47 -3.67 0.62
C GLN A 78 -7.17 -3.38 -0.15
N ALA A 79 -6.39 -2.40 0.29
CA ALA A 79 -5.06 -2.13 -0.28
C ALA A 79 -4.15 -3.35 -0.11
N TRP A 80 -4.09 -3.95 1.08
CA TRP A 80 -3.33 -5.18 1.32
C TRP A 80 -3.77 -6.33 0.42
N GLU A 81 -5.08 -6.58 0.31
CA GLU A 81 -5.64 -7.62 -0.56
C GLU A 81 -5.32 -7.35 -2.05
N SER A 82 -5.31 -6.09 -2.47
CA SER A 82 -4.92 -5.69 -3.83
C SER A 82 -3.46 -6.06 -4.13
N GLU A 83 -2.53 -5.80 -3.20
CA GLU A 83 -1.11 -6.17 -3.37
C GLU A 83 -0.93 -7.69 -3.40
N VAL A 84 -1.58 -8.41 -2.47
CA VAL A 84 -1.52 -9.89 -2.41
C VAL A 84 -2.04 -10.52 -3.71
N ASN A 85 -3.13 -9.99 -4.24
CA ASN A 85 -3.74 -10.46 -5.48
C ASN A 85 -3.09 -9.87 -6.75
N LYS A 86 -2.01 -9.08 -6.60
CA LYS A 86 -1.31 -8.42 -7.70
C LYS A 86 -2.27 -7.65 -8.61
N ALA A 87 -3.28 -6.98 -8.02
CA ALA A 87 -4.44 -6.51 -8.79
C ALA A 87 -4.07 -5.40 -9.80
N HIS A 88 -3.05 -4.61 -9.49
CA HIS A 88 -2.50 -3.55 -10.33
C HIS A 88 -1.54 -4.04 -11.42
N LEU A 89 -0.98 -5.25 -11.29
CA LEU A 89 -0.08 -5.82 -12.30
C LEU A 89 -0.82 -6.14 -13.61
N PRO A 90 -0.19 -5.92 -14.77
CA PRO A 90 -0.70 -6.39 -16.07
C PRO A 90 -0.97 -7.90 -16.04
N THR A 91 -2.02 -8.34 -16.74
CA THR A 91 -2.49 -9.74 -16.69
C THR A 91 -1.46 -10.74 -17.20
N ASP A 92 -0.67 -10.34 -18.20
CA ASP A 92 0.46 -11.06 -18.77
C ASP A 92 1.64 -11.22 -17.80
N PHE A 93 1.73 -10.39 -16.75
CA PHE A 93 2.79 -10.43 -15.74
C PHE A 93 2.42 -11.26 -14.51
N LYS A 94 1.14 -11.65 -14.34
CA LYS A 94 0.69 -12.38 -13.14
C LYS A 94 1.18 -13.82 -13.06
N GLY A 95 1.81 -14.33 -14.12
CA GLY A 95 2.15 -15.74 -14.29
C GLY A 95 0.90 -16.54 -14.67
N LYS A 96 1.06 -17.55 -15.52
CA LYS A 96 0.05 -18.59 -15.64
C LYS A 96 0.13 -19.41 -14.35
N ASN A 97 -0.88 -19.30 -13.48
CA ASN A 97 -1.07 -20.24 -12.37
C ASN A 97 -1.24 -21.66 -12.93
#